data_AF-A0A7C0XL82-F1
#
_entry.id   AF-A0A7C0XL82-F1
#
_cell.length_a   1.000
_cell.length_b   1.000
_cell.length_c   1.000
_cell.angle_alpha   90.00
_cell.angle_beta   90.00
_cell.angle_gamma   90.00
#
_symmetry.space_group_name_H-M   'P 1'
#
loop_
_entity.id
_entity.type
_entity.pdbx_description
1 polymer ?
#
loop_
_entity_poly.entity_id
_entity_poly.type
_entity_poly.pdbx_seq_one_letter_code
_entity_poly.pdbx_strand_id
1 'polypeptide(L)'
;AGVGSAVASGFVIKSKFGISVGLGIHNAPSAWTWLKTFRKEHATKGPGGWEGLGADVHSICDIASNIIPVIAGQDFVLYGPIENAPKVFPLVGMADMIVSEANKAEHEIEAMEPHPILKMGA
;
A
#
# COMPACT_ATOMS: atom_id res chain seq x y z
N ALA A 1 7.48 12.85 1.25
CA ALA A 1 8.13 11.53 1.08
C ALA A 1 9.36 11.45 1.97
N GLY A 2 9.58 10.30 2.61
CA GLY A 2 10.68 10.04 3.56
C GLY A 2 10.77 8.57 4.01
N VAL A 3 10.19 7.65 3.24
CA VAL A 3 9.97 6.25 3.63
C VAL A 3 10.82 5.25 2.84
N GLY A 4 11.61 5.73 1.86
CA GLY A 4 12.40 4.86 0.96
C GLY A 4 13.35 3.93 1.71
N SER A 5 14.05 4.43 2.73
CA SER A 5 14.94 3.60 3.55
C SER A 5 14.18 2.51 4.32
N ALA A 6 12.95 2.78 4.77
CA ALA A 6 12.13 1.78 5.45
C ALA A 6 11.69 0.67 4.49
N VAL A 7 11.28 1.03 3.27
CA VAL A 7 10.98 0.04 2.20
C VAL A 7 12.22 -0.82 1.91
N ALA A 8 13.37 -0.19 1.66
CA ALA A 8 14.61 -0.89 1.34
C ALA A 8 15.12 -1.78 2.48
N SER A 9 14.90 -1.38 3.74
CA SER A 9 15.28 -2.18 4.91
C SER A 9 14.57 -3.53 4.95
N GLY A 10 13.37 -3.63 4.37
CA GLY A 10 12.63 -4.89 4.24
C GLY A 10 13.43 -5.96 3.52
N PHE A 11 14.04 -5.63 2.38
CA PHE A 11 14.91 -6.56 1.65
C PHE A 11 16.05 -7.06 2.53
N VAL A 12 16.76 -6.14 3.19
CA VAL A 12 17.92 -6.48 4.02
C VAL A 12 17.53 -7.39 5.18
N ILE A 13 16.44 -7.08 5.88
CA ILE A 13 15.98 -7.86 7.03
C ILE A 13 15.53 -9.25 6.58
N LYS A 14 14.73 -9.34 5.52
CA LYS A 14 14.27 -10.63 4.97
C LYS A 14 15.45 -11.48 4.49
N SER A 15 16.39 -10.92 3.74
CA SER A 15 17.55 -11.66 3.22
C SER A 15 18.53 -12.11 4.30
N LYS A 16 18.70 -11.32 5.38
CA LYS A 16 19.64 -11.67 6.45
C LYS A 16 19.05 -12.59 7.50
N PHE A 17 17.77 -12.43 7.82
CA PHE A 17 17.17 -13.05 9.00
C PHE A 17 15.99 -13.97 8.67
N GLY A 18 15.41 -13.89 7.47
CA GLY A 18 14.27 -14.73 7.07
C GLY A 18 12.98 -14.47 7.85
N ILE A 19 12.90 -13.37 8.59
CA ILE A 19 11.72 -13.02 9.40
C ILE A 19 10.75 -12.15 8.61
N SER A 20 9.48 -12.16 9.03
CA SER A 20 8.45 -11.30 8.46
C SER A 20 8.73 -9.82 8.73
N VAL A 21 8.48 -8.97 7.72
CA VAL A 21 8.66 -7.52 7.78
C VAL A 21 7.42 -6.84 7.23
N GLY A 22 7.08 -5.67 7.79
CA GLY A 22 6.00 -4.85 7.28
C GLY A 22 6.24 -3.37 7.53
N LEU A 23 5.33 -2.54 7.02
CA LEU A 23 5.48 -1.09 7.02
C LEU A 23 4.15 -0.36 7.25
N GLY A 24 4.19 0.66 8.09
CA GLY A 24 3.14 1.67 8.20
C GLY A 24 3.28 2.76 7.15
N ILE A 25 2.94 2.42 5.91
CA ILE A 25 3.20 3.27 4.74
C ILE A 25 2.31 4.52 4.68
N HIS A 26 1.11 4.49 5.27
CA HIS A 26 0.15 5.61 5.27
C HIS A 26 0.70 6.91 5.88
N ASN A 27 1.74 6.82 6.72
CA ASN A 27 2.46 7.98 7.25
C ASN A 27 3.20 8.78 6.17
N ALA A 28 3.66 8.11 5.12
CA ALA A 28 4.42 8.74 4.04
C ALA A 28 3.60 9.76 3.23
N PRO A 29 2.41 9.43 2.69
CA PRO A 29 1.55 10.42 2.03
C PRO A 29 1.04 11.45 3.03
N SER A 30 0.62 11.04 4.23
CA SER A 30 0.08 11.94 5.27
C SER A 30 1.07 13.04 5.69
N ALA A 31 2.37 12.71 5.77
CA ALA A 31 3.42 13.67 6.12
C ALA A 31 3.95 14.48 4.92
N TRP A 32 3.61 14.11 3.68
CA TRP A 32 4.21 14.69 2.48
C TRP A 32 3.81 16.17 2.29
N THR A 33 4.77 17.07 2.50
CA THR A 33 4.57 18.53 2.41
C THR A 33 3.90 18.95 1.10
N TRP A 34 4.42 18.50 -0.05
CA TRP A 34 3.85 18.86 -1.35
C TRP A 34 2.40 18.39 -1.49
N LEU A 35 2.09 17.15 -1.12
CA LEU A 35 0.72 16.61 -1.20
C LEU A 35 -0.25 17.39 -0.32
N LYS A 36 0.19 17.80 0.88
CA LYS A 36 -0.61 18.65 1.78
C LYS A 36 -0.85 20.04 1.19
N THR A 37 0.15 20.64 0.54
CA THR A 37 0.02 21.94 -0.14
C THR A 37 -0.93 21.81 -1.33
N PHE A 38 -0.72 20.83 -2.19
CA PHE A 38 -1.59 20.53 -3.33
C PHE A 38 -3.05 20.34 -2.91
N ARG A 39 -3.28 19.58 -1.83
CA ARG A 39 -4.64 19.42 -1.28
C ARG A 39 -5.26 20.76 -0.90
N LYS A 40 -4.52 21.65 -0.24
CA LYS A 40 -5.04 22.96 0.18
C LYS A 40 -5.31 23.90 -1.00
N GLU A 41 -4.52 23.82 -2.06
CA GLU A 41 -4.64 24.66 -3.25
C GLU A 41 -5.78 24.20 -4.19
N HIS A 42 -6.12 22.91 -4.16
CA HIS A 42 -7.05 22.29 -5.11
C HIS A 42 -8.25 21.59 -4.46
N ALA A 43 -8.51 21.83 -3.18
CA ALA A 43 -9.67 21.31 -2.48
C ALA A 43 -10.27 22.35 -1.53
N THR A 44 -11.56 22.23 -1.27
CA THR A 44 -12.25 23.00 -0.24
C THR A 44 -12.42 22.12 1.01
N LYS A 45 -12.42 22.73 2.20
CA LYS A 45 -12.68 22.01 3.46
C LYS A 45 -14.05 22.41 3.98
N GLY A 46 -15.03 21.52 3.83
CA GLY A 46 -16.38 21.66 4.36
C GLY A 46 -16.58 20.94 5.69
N PRO A 47 -17.82 20.95 6.24
CA PRO A 47 -18.18 20.22 7.46
C PRO A 47 -17.95 18.71 7.35
N GLY A 48 -18.03 18.15 6.15
CA GLY A 48 -17.79 16.73 5.85
C GLY A 48 -16.34 16.35 5.57
N GLY A 49 -15.40 17.32 5.57
CA GLY A 49 -14.00 17.07 5.27
C GLY A 49 -13.52 17.81 4.02
N TRP A 50 -12.47 17.28 3.37
CA TRP A 50 -11.90 17.84 2.15
C TRP A 50 -12.66 17.35 0.92
N GLU A 51 -12.95 18.24 -0.01
CA GLU A 51 -13.67 17.94 -1.25
C GLU A 51 -12.98 18.58 -2.47
N GLY A 52 -13.08 17.95 -3.63
CA GLY A 52 -12.46 18.39 -4.88
C GLY A 52 -11.13 17.69 -5.19
N LEU A 53 -10.49 18.11 -6.29
CA LEU A 53 -9.32 17.42 -6.87
C LEU A 53 -8.21 17.15 -5.84
N GLY A 54 -7.88 18.13 -5.00
CA GLY A 54 -6.85 17.98 -3.99
C GLY A 54 -7.19 16.91 -2.94
N ALA A 55 -8.47 16.73 -2.61
CA ALA A 55 -8.95 15.72 -1.69
C ALA A 55 -8.84 14.32 -2.33
N ASP A 56 -9.25 14.20 -3.59
CA ASP A 56 -9.16 12.96 -4.36
C ASP A 56 -7.70 12.51 -4.51
N VAL A 57 -6.80 13.40 -4.92
CA VAL A 57 -5.37 13.08 -5.07
C VAL A 57 -4.75 12.67 -3.74
N HIS A 58 -5.09 13.34 -2.63
CA HIS A 58 -4.60 12.92 -1.31
C HIS A 58 -5.12 11.53 -0.91
N SER A 59 -6.41 11.27 -1.11
CA SER A 59 -7.04 9.97 -0.84
C SER A 59 -6.42 8.86 -1.67
N ILE A 60 -6.20 9.11 -2.97
CA ILE A 60 -5.53 8.19 -3.89
C ILE A 60 -4.12 7.90 -3.39
N CYS A 61 -3.30 8.90 -3.08
CA CYS A 61 -1.94 8.67 -2.59
C CYS A 61 -1.91 7.90 -1.25
N ASP A 62 -2.85 8.18 -0.34
CA ASP A 62 -2.96 7.47 0.93
C ASP A 62 -3.27 5.98 0.71
N ILE A 63 -4.36 5.69 0.00
CA ILE A 63 -4.81 4.33 -0.27
C ILE A 63 -3.81 3.58 -1.16
N ALA A 64 -3.38 4.18 -2.28
CA ALA A 64 -2.49 3.56 -3.25
C ALA A 64 -1.11 3.22 -2.67
N SER A 65 -0.63 3.99 -1.68
CA SER A 65 0.66 3.70 -1.05
C SER A 65 0.72 2.30 -0.40
N ASN A 66 -0.42 1.72 -0.05
CA ASN A 66 -0.50 0.39 0.56
C ASN A 66 -0.02 -0.77 -0.33
N ILE A 67 0.12 -0.56 -1.64
CA ILE A 67 0.72 -1.58 -2.53
C ILE A 67 2.24 -1.60 -2.44
N ILE A 68 2.88 -0.51 -1.99
CA ILE A 68 4.35 -0.37 -2.01
C ILE A 68 5.04 -1.47 -1.18
N PRO A 69 4.62 -1.76 0.06
CA PRO A 69 5.20 -2.88 0.82
C PRO A 69 5.01 -4.23 0.11
N VAL A 70 3.83 -4.45 -0.47
CA VAL A 70 3.43 -5.71 -1.12
C VAL A 70 4.34 -6.00 -2.32
N ILE A 71 4.46 -5.05 -3.25
CA ILE A 71 5.32 -5.19 -4.43
C ILE A 71 6.81 -5.19 -4.07
N ALA A 72 7.18 -4.67 -2.89
CA ALA A 72 8.53 -4.75 -2.35
C ALA A 72 8.79 -6.05 -1.55
N GLY A 73 7.87 -7.02 -1.60
CA GLY A 73 8.03 -8.32 -0.97
C GLY A 73 7.96 -8.29 0.56
N GLN A 74 7.31 -7.30 1.15
CA GLN A 74 7.01 -7.25 2.59
C GLN A 74 5.74 -8.05 2.91
N ASP A 75 5.63 -8.55 4.13
CA ASP A 75 4.62 -9.54 4.55
C ASP A 75 3.35 -8.92 5.13
N PHE A 76 3.39 -7.68 5.64
CA PHE A 76 2.21 -7.01 6.19
C PHE A 76 2.26 -5.49 6.05
N VAL A 77 1.07 -4.86 6.05
CA VAL A 77 0.91 -3.41 5.90
C VAL A 77 0.05 -2.85 7.03
N LEU A 78 0.53 -1.78 7.67
CA LEU A 78 -0.30 -0.97 8.57
C LEU A 78 -0.94 0.16 7.76
N TYR A 79 -2.15 -0.11 7.25
CA TYR A 79 -2.75 0.67 6.17
C TYR A 79 -3.39 2.00 6.57
N GLY A 80 -3.35 2.34 7.85
CA GLY A 80 -3.90 3.58 8.39
C GLY A 80 -5.34 3.42 8.88
N PRO A 81 -6.20 4.43 8.70
CA PRO A 81 -7.56 4.43 9.25
C PRO A 81 -8.41 3.25 8.78
N ILE A 82 -9.18 2.65 9.69
CA ILE A 82 -9.99 1.45 9.42
C ILE A 82 -11.06 1.70 8.32
N GLU A 83 -11.49 2.95 8.17
CA GLU A 83 -12.45 3.38 7.15
C GLU A 83 -11.93 3.20 5.73
N ASN A 84 -10.60 3.11 5.56
CA ASN A 84 -9.98 2.84 4.27
C ASN A 84 -10.03 1.35 3.89
N ALA A 85 -10.38 0.44 4.81
CA ALA A 85 -10.35 -1.01 4.57
C ALA A 85 -11.11 -1.45 3.31
N PRO A 86 -12.35 -0.97 3.02
CA PRO A 86 -13.08 -1.37 1.81
C PRO A 86 -12.38 -0.97 0.50
N LYS A 87 -11.44 -0.02 0.54
CA LYS A 87 -10.66 0.43 -0.62
C LYS A 87 -9.27 -0.23 -0.65
N VAL A 88 -8.64 -0.39 0.51
CA VAL A 88 -7.29 -0.96 0.64
C VAL A 88 -7.28 -2.46 0.35
N PHE A 89 -8.22 -3.23 0.91
CA PHE A 89 -8.23 -4.69 0.76
C PHE A 89 -8.32 -5.16 -0.70
N PRO A 90 -9.24 -4.66 -1.55
CA PRO A 90 -9.26 -5.06 -2.95
C PRO A 90 -8.03 -4.57 -3.72
N LEU A 91 -7.49 -3.39 -3.38
CA LEU A 91 -6.27 -2.86 -3.99
C LEU A 91 -5.04 -3.72 -3.65
N VAL A 92 -4.86 -4.09 -2.39
CA VAL A 92 -3.79 -4.97 -1.92
C VAL A 92 -3.97 -6.37 -2.48
N GLY A 93 -5.21 -6.89 -2.51
CA GLY A 93 -5.52 -8.18 -3.11
C GLY A 93 -5.09 -8.26 -4.59
N MET A 94 -5.38 -7.21 -5.37
CA MET A 94 -4.90 -7.12 -6.75
C MET A 94 -3.35 -7.12 -6.83
N ALA A 95 -2.67 -6.34 -5.98
CA ALA A 95 -1.20 -6.30 -5.98
C ALA A 95 -0.58 -7.65 -5.59
N ASP A 96 -1.16 -8.33 -4.60
CA ASP A 96 -0.71 -9.64 -4.10
C ASP A 96 -0.93 -10.74 -5.15
N MET A 97 -2.03 -10.68 -5.92
CA MET A 97 -2.26 -11.56 -7.07
C MET A 97 -1.17 -11.41 -8.12
N ILE A 98 -0.81 -10.18 -8.50
CA ILE A 98 0.25 -9.90 -9.48
C ILE A 98 1.61 -10.43 -8.99
N VAL A 99 1.93 -10.23 -7.70
CA VAL A 99 3.16 -10.76 -7.09
C VAL A 99 3.15 -12.29 -7.09
N SER A 100 2.01 -12.92 -6.78
CA SER A 100 1.86 -14.37 -6.82
C SER A 100 2.00 -14.95 -8.22
N GLU A 101 1.49 -14.28 -9.26
CA GLU A 101 1.69 -14.70 -10.65
C GLU A 101 3.18 -14.72 -11.01
N ALA A 102 3.91 -13.66 -10.67
CA ALA A 102 5.35 -13.59 -10.89
C ALA A 102 6.12 -14.67 -10.10
N ASN A 103 5.78 -14.87 -8.82
CA ASN A 103 6.40 -15.90 -7.98
C ASN A 103 6.18 -17.31 -8.54
N LYS A 104 5.01 -17.59 -9.10
CA LYS A 104 4.74 -18.88 -9.74
C LYS A 104 5.57 -19.05 -11.01
N ALA A 105 5.62 -18.02 -11.87
CA ALA A 105 6.31 -18.09 -13.16
C ALA A 105 7.84 -18.16 -13.02
N GLU A 106 8.41 -17.39 -12.10
CA GLU A 106 9.86 -17.19 -12.00
C GLU A 106 10.52 -18.07 -10.93
N HIS A 107 9.75 -18.53 -9.94
CA HIS A 107 10.29 -19.19 -8.76
C HIS A 107 9.56 -20.49 -8.38
N GLU A 108 8.56 -20.92 -9.15
CA GLU A 108 7.76 -22.12 -8.87
C GLU A 108 7.11 -22.10 -7.46
N ILE A 109 6.87 -20.90 -6.92
CA ILE A 109 6.22 -20.73 -5.62
C ILE A 109 4.71 -20.64 -5.83
N GLU A 110 3.98 -21.57 -5.25
CA GLU A 110 2.52 -21.61 -5.34
C GLU A 110 1.84 -20.87 -4.18
N ALA A 111 0.75 -20.16 -4.50
CA ALA A 111 -0.12 -19.55 -3.51
C ALA A 111 -0.88 -20.61 -2.71
N MET A 112 -1.03 -20.37 -1.42
CA MET A 112 -1.79 -21.23 -0.51
C MET A 112 -3.07 -20.54 -0.05
N GLU A 113 -4.14 -21.30 0.16
CA GLU A 113 -5.37 -20.78 0.77
C GLU A 113 -5.08 -20.11 2.14
N PRO A 114 -5.60 -18.90 2.44
CA PRO A 114 -6.64 -18.15 1.72
C PRO A 114 -6.14 -17.03 0.79
N HIS A 115 -5.16 -17.28 -0.08
CA HIS A 115 -4.58 -16.26 -0.96
C HIS A 115 -5.61 -15.61 -1.92
N PRO A 116 -5.56 -14.28 -2.15
CA PRO A 116 -6.48 -13.57 -3.05
C PRO A 116 -6.60 -14.19 -4.45
N ILE A 117 -5.50 -14.69 -5.03
CA ILE A 117 -5.52 -15.33 -6.36
C ILE A 117 -6.44 -16.57 -6.45
N LEU A 118 -6.66 -17.27 -5.33
CA LEU A 118 -7.51 -18.46 -5.26
C LEU A 118 -8.97 -18.14 -4.88
N LYS A 119 -9.24 -16.90 -4.47
CA LYS A 119 -10.56 -16.44 -3.97
C LYS A 119 -11.21 -15.36 -4.82
N MET A 120 -10.39 -14.55 -5.48
CA MET A 120 -10.77 -13.37 -6.26
C MET A 120 -10.34 -13.48 -7.73
N GLY A 121 -9.55 -14.51 -8.08
CA GLY A 121 -9.29 -14.88 -9.47
C GLY A 121 -10.56 -15.44 -10.13
N ALA A 122 -10.68 -15.24 -11.45
CA ALA A 122 -11.79 -15.75 -12.25
C ALA A 122 -11.79 -17.28 -12.36
#